data_AF-A0A7J7XKS2-F1
#
_entry.id   AF-A0A7J7XKS2-F1
#
_cell.length_a   1.000
_cell.length_b   1.000
_cell.length_c   1.000
_cell.angle_alpha   90.00
_cell.angle_beta   90.00
_cell.angle_gamma   90.00
#
_symmetry.space_group_name_H-M   'P 1'
#
loop_
_entity.id
_entity.type
_entity.pdbx_description
1 polymer ?
#
loop_
_entity_poly.entity_id
_entity_poly.type
_entity_poly.pdbx_seq_one_letter_code
_entity_poly.pdbx_strand_id
1 'polypeptide(L)'
;MKSAMCAEAIVAGLSVETLQGTTLDVGCSGDMLTINGKAIISNKDILATNGVIHYIDELLIPDSAKTLLELAAESDVSIAIDLFKQAGLSTHLSGNEQLTLLAPLNSVFKDGSPRVDARMKILLRNHMVKDQLASKYLYHGQTLETLGGKKLRVFVYRNSLCIENSCIAAHDKRGRYGTLFTMDRVLTPPMGTVMDVLKGDNRFRMLVAAIQSAGLTEMLNREGVYTVFAPTDEAFQAMPPEELNKLLGNAKELASILKYHIGDEILVSGGVEALVRLKSLQGDKLEVSSKNNVVSVNKEPVAEADIMATNGVVYAISSVLQPPANRPQERGDELADSALEIFKQASAFSRAAHTSVKLAPVYQRLLERMKH
;
A
#
# COMPACT_ATOMS: atom_id res chain seq x y z
N MET A 1 7.28 -30.77 -14.72
CA MET A 1 7.77 -29.95 -15.86
C MET A 1 6.97 -30.35 -17.09
N LYS A 2 6.79 -29.46 -18.07
CA LYS A 2 6.01 -29.74 -19.30
C LYS A 2 6.83 -30.49 -20.38
N SER A 3 8.15 -30.64 -20.19
CA SER A 3 9.08 -31.30 -21.10
C SER A 3 10.09 -32.16 -20.34
N ALA A 4 10.64 -33.17 -21.00
CA ALA A 4 11.76 -33.96 -20.51
C ALA A 4 13.06 -33.15 -20.59
N MET A 5 13.89 -33.20 -19.55
CA MET A 5 15.15 -32.45 -19.48
C MET A 5 16.26 -33.33 -18.91
N CYS A 6 17.28 -33.60 -19.70
CA CYS A 6 18.48 -34.32 -19.28
C CYS A 6 19.42 -33.38 -18.51
N ALA A 7 20.27 -33.92 -17.65
CA ALA A 7 21.18 -33.13 -16.84
C ALA A 7 22.17 -32.30 -17.66
N GLU A 8 22.72 -32.88 -18.73
CA GLU A 8 23.66 -32.20 -19.65
C GLU A 8 23.06 -31.00 -20.39
N ALA A 9 21.72 -30.87 -20.42
CA ALA A 9 21.07 -29.70 -21.00
C ALA A 9 21.15 -28.47 -20.07
N ILE A 10 21.47 -28.67 -18.79
CA ILE A 10 21.55 -27.61 -17.78
C ILE A 10 23.01 -27.17 -17.66
N VAL A 11 23.38 -26.13 -18.41
CA VAL A 11 24.72 -25.53 -18.38
C VAL A 11 24.79 -24.25 -17.54
N ALA A 12 23.63 -23.72 -17.13
CA ALA A 12 23.45 -22.53 -16.31
C ALA A 12 22.09 -22.58 -15.61
N GLY A 13 21.85 -21.64 -14.68
CA GLY A 13 20.56 -21.50 -14.00
C GLY A 13 19.40 -21.27 -14.98
N LEU A 14 18.35 -22.05 -14.82
CA LEU A 14 17.17 -22.05 -15.67
C LEU A 14 15.90 -22.08 -14.83
N SER A 15 15.05 -21.07 -15.02
CA SER A 15 13.71 -21.04 -14.42
C SER A 15 12.74 -21.98 -15.14
N VAL A 16 12.22 -22.97 -14.43
CA VAL A 16 11.29 -23.98 -14.95
C VAL A 16 10.00 -24.00 -14.15
N GLU A 17 8.86 -23.91 -14.83
CA GLU A 17 7.53 -24.02 -14.22
C GLU A 17 7.18 -25.51 -13.96
N THR A 18 6.79 -25.81 -12.72
CA THR A 18 6.22 -27.12 -12.35
C THR A 18 4.79 -27.25 -12.85
N LEU A 19 4.22 -28.47 -12.81
CA LEU A 19 2.80 -28.65 -13.15
C LEU A 19 1.85 -27.97 -12.15
N GLN A 20 2.31 -27.73 -10.92
CA GLN A 20 1.56 -27.01 -9.89
C GLN A 20 1.56 -25.50 -10.15
N GLY A 21 2.53 -24.97 -10.90
CA GLY A 21 2.68 -23.56 -11.25
C GLY A 21 3.83 -22.83 -10.54
N THR A 22 4.41 -23.41 -9.47
CA THR A 22 5.65 -22.87 -8.86
C THR A 22 6.81 -22.96 -9.86
N THR A 23 7.54 -21.86 -10.02
CA THR A 23 8.82 -21.81 -10.73
C THR A 23 9.94 -22.33 -9.83
N LEU A 24 10.75 -23.23 -10.36
CA LEU A 24 11.98 -23.71 -9.75
C LEU A 24 13.17 -23.17 -10.54
N ASP A 25 14.24 -22.77 -9.87
CA ASP A 25 15.51 -22.48 -10.52
C ASP A 25 16.35 -23.77 -10.58
N VAL A 26 16.52 -24.32 -11.79
CA VAL A 26 17.28 -25.54 -12.03
C VAL A 26 18.67 -25.12 -12.52
N GLY A 27 19.70 -25.47 -11.76
CA GLY A 27 21.08 -25.12 -12.10
C GLY A 27 22.02 -26.31 -11.98
N CYS A 28 23.32 -26.03 -12.04
CA CYS A 28 24.39 -26.99 -11.84
C CYS A 28 25.55 -26.37 -11.07
N SER A 29 26.23 -27.17 -10.24
CA SER A 29 27.48 -26.82 -9.57
C SER A 29 28.50 -27.92 -9.82
N GLY A 30 29.37 -27.71 -10.80
CA GLY A 30 30.14 -28.82 -11.40
C GLY A 30 29.19 -29.85 -12.01
N ASP A 31 29.38 -31.12 -11.68
CA ASP A 31 28.57 -32.24 -12.20
C ASP A 31 27.23 -32.45 -11.47
N MET A 32 26.99 -31.71 -10.39
CA MET A 32 25.79 -31.82 -9.55
C MET A 32 24.70 -30.87 -10.05
N LEU A 33 23.52 -31.42 -10.36
CA LEU A 33 22.33 -30.61 -10.58
C LEU A 33 21.86 -29.99 -9.25
N THR A 34 21.39 -28.76 -9.32
CA THR A 34 20.85 -28.02 -8.19
C THR A 34 19.41 -27.58 -8.46
N ILE A 35 18.61 -27.51 -7.40
CA ILE A 35 17.25 -26.96 -7.42
C ILE A 35 17.19 -25.83 -6.39
N ASN A 36 16.84 -24.62 -6.84
CA ASN A 36 16.91 -23.38 -6.06
C ASN A 36 18.26 -23.20 -5.37
N GLY A 37 19.35 -23.53 -6.08
CA GLY A 37 20.72 -23.47 -5.58
C GLY A 37 21.14 -24.61 -4.64
N LYS A 38 20.25 -25.51 -4.25
CA LYS A 38 20.57 -26.67 -3.38
C LYS A 38 20.93 -27.91 -4.21
N ALA A 39 22.05 -28.55 -3.91
CA ALA A 39 22.49 -29.80 -4.54
C ALA A 39 21.76 -31.01 -3.93
N ILE A 40 20.50 -31.20 -4.32
CA ILE A 40 19.61 -32.23 -3.77
C ILE A 40 19.28 -33.34 -4.76
N ILE A 41 19.96 -33.39 -5.92
CA ILE A 41 19.76 -34.44 -6.93
C ILE A 41 20.80 -35.54 -6.72
N SER A 42 20.37 -36.72 -6.26
CA SER A 42 21.27 -37.85 -5.97
C SER A 42 21.55 -38.74 -7.18
N ASN A 43 20.55 -38.97 -8.02
CA ASN A 43 20.70 -39.70 -9.29
C ASN A 43 20.05 -38.93 -10.43
N LYS A 44 20.75 -38.87 -11.56
CA LYS A 44 20.33 -38.12 -12.76
C LYS A 44 20.08 -39.04 -13.95
N ASP A 45 19.24 -38.57 -14.88
CA ASP A 45 19.03 -39.15 -16.21
C ASP A 45 18.49 -40.59 -16.24
N ILE A 46 17.58 -40.93 -15.33
CA ILE A 46 16.87 -42.21 -15.40
C ILE A 46 15.79 -42.12 -16.49
N LEU A 47 16.07 -42.72 -17.64
CA LEU A 47 15.22 -42.65 -18.82
C LEU A 47 13.96 -43.52 -18.67
N ALA A 48 12.82 -42.95 -19.06
CA ALA A 48 11.53 -43.62 -19.17
C ALA A 48 10.91 -43.35 -20.55
N THR A 49 9.91 -44.16 -20.95
CA THR A 49 9.26 -44.01 -22.27
C THR A 49 8.57 -42.66 -22.48
N ASN A 50 8.22 -41.98 -21.38
CA ASN A 50 7.48 -40.72 -21.38
C ASN A 50 8.26 -39.57 -20.70
N GLY A 51 9.54 -39.73 -20.39
CA GLY A 51 10.32 -38.66 -19.78
C GLY A 51 11.63 -39.09 -19.15
N VAL A 52 12.15 -38.23 -18.27
CA VAL A 52 13.39 -38.41 -17.53
C VAL A 52 13.09 -38.25 -16.05
N ILE A 53 13.66 -39.12 -15.22
CA ILE A 53 13.53 -39.10 -13.77
C ILE A 53 14.89 -38.69 -13.17
N HIS A 54 14.84 -37.73 -12.26
CA HIS A 54 15.94 -37.32 -11.39
C HIS A 54 15.52 -37.60 -9.95
N TYR A 55 16.37 -38.29 -9.18
CA TYR A 55 16.08 -38.62 -7.78
C TYR A 55 16.44 -37.42 -6.93
N ILE A 56 15.53 -37.04 -6.02
CA ILE A 56 15.70 -35.88 -5.15
C ILE A 56 15.75 -36.30 -3.69
N ASP A 57 16.68 -35.72 -2.93
CA ASP A 57 16.90 -36.04 -1.52
C ASP A 57 16.07 -35.16 -0.58
N GLU A 58 15.54 -34.04 -1.08
CA GLU A 58 14.63 -33.14 -0.35
C GLU A 58 13.25 -33.09 -1.02
N LEU A 59 12.20 -33.05 -0.20
CA LEU A 59 10.84 -32.88 -0.70
C LEU A 59 10.60 -31.42 -1.11
N LEU A 60 10.22 -31.20 -2.36
CA LEU A 60 9.86 -29.88 -2.89
C LEU A 60 8.42 -29.52 -2.51
N ILE A 61 8.23 -28.98 -1.30
CA ILE A 61 6.91 -28.56 -0.81
C ILE A 61 6.55 -27.18 -1.42
N PRO A 62 5.53 -27.07 -2.30
CA PRO A 62 5.11 -25.80 -2.86
C PRO A 62 4.44 -24.94 -1.78
N ASP A 63 4.50 -23.63 -1.94
CA ASP A 63 3.87 -22.69 -1.01
C ASP A 63 2.38 -22.97 -0.80
N SER A 64 1.65 -23.37 -1.85
CA SER A 64 0.23 -23.74 -1.77
C SER A 64 -0.09 -24.93 -0.84
N ALA A 65 0.92 -25.71 -0.43
CA ALA A 65 0.77 -26.81 0.54
C ALA A 65 1.17 -26.41 1.96
N LYS A 66 1.83 -25.25 2.15
CA LYS A 66 2.34 -24.76 3.43
C LYS A 66 1.29 -23.98 4.23
N THR A 67 1.40 -24.05 5.55
CA THR A 67 0.76 -23.13 6.50
C THR A 67 1.39 -21.74 6.44
N LEU A 68 0.75 -20.72 7.04
CA LEU A 68 1.34 -19.36 7.12
C LEU A 68 2.67 -19.37 7.87
N LEU A 69 2.78 -20.19 8.92
CA LEU A 69 4.01 -20.30 9.69
C LEU A 69 5.16 -20.87 8.86
N GLU A 70 4.91 -21.93 8.09
CA GLU A 70 5.91 -22.54 7.20
C GLU A 70 6.28 -21.62 6.04
N LEU A 71 5.32 -20.89 5.46
CA LEU A 71 5.57 -19.92 4.41
C LEU A 71 6.53 -18.81 4.84
N ALA A 72 6.44 -18.41 6.10
CA ALA A 72 7.16 -17.27 6.63
C ALA A 72 8.47 -17.64 7.35
N ALA A 73 8.71 -18.93 7.63
CA ALA A 73 9.89 -19.42 8.32
C ALA A 73 11.21 -19.10 7.59
N GLU A 74 11.21 -19.13 6.25
CA GLU A 74 12.36 -18.86 5.38
C GLU A 74 12.10 -17.60 4.54
N SER A 75 11.71 -16.51 5.19
CA SER A 75 11.34 -15.29 4.50
C SER A 75 11.93 -14.05 5.16
N ASP A 76 11.96 -12.97 4.40
CA ASP A 76 12.41 -11.65 4.84
C ASP A 76 11.45 -11.00 5.86
N VAL A 77 10.53 -11.75 6.46
CA VAL A 77 9.60 -11.29 7.52
C VAL A 77 9.69 -12.12 8.80
N SER A 78 10.75 -12.92 8.97
CA SER A 78 10.94 -13.81 10.12
C SER A 78 10.87 -13.10 11.49
N ILE A 79 11.33 -11.84 11.59
CA ILE A 79 11.23 -11.03 12.82
C ILE A 79 9.76 -10.78 13.16
N ALA A 80 8.93 -10.41 12.17
CA ALA A 80 7.50 -10.19 12.38
C ALA A 80 6.83 -11.47 12.89
N ILE A 81 7.15 -12.63 12.31
CA ILE A 81 6.62 -13.93 12.75
C ILE A 81 6.97 -14.24 14.20
N ASP A 82 8.19 -13.91 14.63
CA ASP A 82 8.58 -14.07 16.02
C ASP A 82 7.77 -13.18 16.97
N LEU A 83 7.45 -11.94 16.57
CA LEU A 83 6.54 -11.07 17.34
C LEU A 83 5.14 -11.69 17.50
N PHE A 84 4.58 -12.29 16.45
CA PHE A 84 3.31 -13.03 16.54
C PHE A 84 3.40 -14.22 17.49
N LYS A 85 4.51 -14.97 17.48
CA LYS A 85 4.75 -16.08 18.40
C LYS A 85 4.80 -15.59 19.85
N GLN A 86 5.60 -14.57 20.13
CA GLN A 86 5.72 -13.96 21.45
C GLN A 86 4.38 -13.40 21.97
N ALA A 87 3.52 -12.90 21.08
CA ALA A 87 2.17 -12.43 21.42
C ALA A 87 1.15 -13.55 21.71
N GLY A 88 1.53 -14.82 21.50
CA GLY A 88 0.65 -15.98 21.62
C GLY A 88 -0.38 -16.06 20.50
N LEU A 89 -0.03 -15.61 19.29
CA LEU A 89 -0.88 -15.63 18.09
C LEU A 89 -0.46 -16.71 17.09
N SER A 90 0.49 -17.57 17.45
CA SER A 90 1.04 -18.62 16.57
C SER A 90 0.01 -19.65 16.10
N THR A 91 -1.03 -19.92 16.90
CA THR A 91 -2.08 -20.89 16.56
C THR A 91 -2.83 -20.53 15.28
N HIS A 92 -3.00 -19.23 15.03
CA HIS A 92 -3.60 -18.73 13.79
C HIS A 92 -2.68 -18.91 12.57
N LEU A 93 -1.37 -19.06 12.77
CA LEU A 93 -0.38 -19.19 11.69
C LEU A 93 -0.11 -20.66 11.32
N SER A 94 -0.22 -21.57 12.29
CA SER A 94 -0.02 -23.01 12.10
C SER A 94 -1.31 -23.77 11.81
N GLY A 95 -2.47 -23.13 11.97
CA GLY A 95 -3.79 -23.74 11.80
C GLY A 95 -4.28 -23.79 10.35
N ASN A 96 -5.58 -24.06 10.22
CA ASN A 96 -6.31 -24.09 8.94
C ASN A 96 -7.23 -22.87 8.75
N GLU A 97 -7.01 -21.82 9.53
CA GLU A 97 -7.80 -20.59 9.44
C GLU A 97 -7.53 -19.87 8.11
N GLN A 98 -8.61 -19.40 7.47
CA GLN A 98 -8.50 -18.60 6.26
C GLN A 98 -8.19 -17.15 6.62
N LEU A 99 -6.93 -16.77 6.45
CA LEU A 99 -6.40 -15.48 6.89
C LEU A 99 -5.43 -14.89 5.88
N THR A 100 -5.30 -13.57 5.92
CA THR A 100 -4.24 -12.83 5.25
C THR A 100 -3.38 -12.15 6.30
N LEU A 101 -2.10 -12.53 6.35
CA LEU A 101 -1.14 -11.97 7.29
C LEU A 101 -0.42 -10.78 6.67
N LEU A 102 -0.49 -9.62 7.31
CA LEU A 102 0.28 -8.44 6.96
C LEU A 102 1.58 -8.49 7.76
N ALA A 103 2.70 -8.90 7.15
CA ALA A 103 3.97 -9.09 7.83
C ALA A 103 5.03 -8.08 7.34
N PRO A 104 5.47 -7.13 8.17
CA PRO A 104 6.54 -6.20 7.81
C PRO A 104 7.87 -6.91 7.55
N LEU A 105 8.65 -6.39 6.61
CA LEU A 105 10.02 -6.83 6.33
C LEU A 105 10.93 -6.72 7.55
N ASN A 106 11.94 -7.58 7.62
CA ASN A 106 12.97 -7.57 8.67
C ASN A 106 13.72 -6.24 8.72
N SER A 107 13.91 -5.58 7.57
CA SER A 107 14.54 -4.25 7.46
C SER A 107 13.78 -3.16 8.22
N VAL A 108 12.48 -3.34 8.47
CA VAL A 108 11.65 -2.43 9.29
C VAL A 108 12.11 -2.43 10.75
N PHE A 109 12.69 -3.53 11.22
CA PHE A 109 13.12 -3.72 12.61
C PHE A 109 14.65 -3.60 12.78
N LYS A 110 15.35 -2.98 11.82
CA LYS A 110 16.82 -2.83 11.84
C LYS A 110 17.34 -2.12 13.09
N ASP A 111 16.55 -1.20 13.65
CA ASP A 111 16.88 -0.41 14.84
C ASP A 111 16.46 -1.11 16.16
N GLY A 112 15.91 -2.32 16.07
CA GLY A 112 15.49 -3.14 17.21
C GLY A 112 14.09 -3.74 17.02
N SER A 113 13.88 -4.92 17.61
CA SER A 113 12.55 -5.54 17.69
C SER A 113 11.76 -4.96 18.86
N PRO A 114 10.50 -4.57 18.68
CA PRO A 114 9.71 -4.00 19.76
C PRO A 114 9.35 -5.05 20.82
N ARG A 115 9.24 -4.63 22.08
CA ARG A 115 8.74 -5.48 23.16
C ARG A 115 7.27 -5.80 22.94
N VAL A 116 6.91 -7.08 23.11
CA VAL A 116 5.51 -7.50 23.05
C VAL A 116 4.82 -7.23 24.38
N ASP A 117 4.12 -6.10 24.45
CA ASP A 117 3.19 -5.75 25.53
C ASP A 117 1.72 -5.91 25.09
N ALA A 118 0.77 -5.49 25.94
CA ALA A 118 -0.65 -5.57 25.63
C ALA A 118 -1.05 -4.73 24.40
N ARG A 119 -0.41 -3.57 24.20
CA ARG A 119 -0.69 -2.68 23.06
C ARG A 119 -0.16 -3.31 21.76
N MET A 120 1.06 -3.84 21.80
CA MET A 120 1.65 -4.56 20.67
C MET A 120 0.84 -5.80 20.31
N LYS A 121 0.33 -6.56 21.28
CA LYS A 121 -0.55 -7.71 21.01
C LYS A 121 -1.82 -7.29 20.26
N ILE A 122 -2.44 -6.17 20.64
CA ILE A 122 -3.61 -5.61 19.91
C ILE A 122 -3.20 -5.18 18.50
N LEU A 123 -2.04 -4.55 18.34
CA LEU A 123 -1.53 -4.14 17.04
C LEU A 123 -1.29 -5.34 16.11
N LEU A 124 -0.64 -6.39 16.60
CA LEU A 124 -0.41 -7.62 15.85
C LEU A 124 -1.72 -8.30 15.46
N ARG A 125 -2.75 -8.33 16.32
CA ARG A 125 -4.10 -8.81 15.93
C ARG A 125 -4.71 -8.01 14.76
N ASN A 126 -4.34 -6.74 14.61
CA ASN A 126 -4.76 -5.91 13.47
C ASN A 126 -3.92 -6.11 12.22
N HIS A 127 -2.81 -6.85 12.30
CA HIS A 127 -2.07 -7.32 11.13
C HIS A 127 -2.60 -8.67 10.60
N MET A 128 -3.66 -9.21 11.20
CA MET A 128 -4.29 -10.46 10.78
C MET A 128 -5.66 -10.15 10.19
N VAL A 129 -5.77 -10.20 8.87
CA VAL A 129 -6.98 -9.90 8.12
C VAL A 129 -7.77 -11.18 7.90
N LYS A 130 -9.10 -11.11 8.05
CA LYS A 130 -10.02 -12.21 7.78
C LYS A 130 -9.99 -12.56 6.28
N ASP A 131 -10.23 -13.84 6.00
CA ASP A 131 -10.24 -14.43 4.66
C ASP A 131 -8.84 -14.52 4.01
N GLN A 132 -8.71 -15.46 3.08
CA GLN A 132 -7.50 -15.62 2.27
C GLN A 132 -7.58 -14.76 1.00
N LEU A 133 -6.94 -13.59 1.04
CA LEU A 133 -6.98 -12.59 -0.03
C LEU A 133 -5.78 -12.75 -0.99
N ALA A 134 -5.84 -12.02 -2.10
CA ALA A 134 -4.73 -11.83 -3.03
C ALA A 134 -4.64 -10.34 -3.38
N SER A 135 -3.45 -9.76 -3.26
CA SER A 135 -3.21 -8.32 -3.39
C SER A 135 -3.66 -7.77 -4.73
N LYS A 136 -3.39 -8.51 -5.82
CA LYS A 136 -3.76 -8.16 -7.20
C LYS A 136 -5.27 -8.00 -7.44
N TYR A 137 -6.12 -8.47 -6.53
CA TYR A 137 -7.58 -8.33 -6.63
C TYR A 137 -8.16 -7.30 -5.67
N LEU A 138 -7.31 -6.65 -4.87
CA LEU A 138 -7.75 -5.54 -4.04
C LEU A 138 -8.10 -4.33 -4.91
N TYR A 139 -9.09 -3.54 -4.47
CA TYR A 139 -9.54 -2.36 -5.18
C TYR A 139 -9.52 -1.11 -4.28
N HIS A 140 -9.39 0.07 -4.89
CA HIS A 140 -9.33 1.32 -4.17
C HIS A 140 -10.61 1.54 -3.34
N GLY A 141 -10.47 1.88 -2.07
CA GLY A 141 -11.59 2.08 -1.15
C GLY A 141 -12.16 0.78 -0.55
N GLN A 142 -11.59 -0.39 -0.85
CA GLN A 142 -11.96 -1.63 -0.18
C GLN A 142 -11.64 -1.54 1.33
N THR A 143 -12.48 -2.14 2.16
CA THR A 143 -12.23 -2.27 3.60
C THR A 143 -11.99 -3.72 3.99
N LEU A 144 -10.92 -3.98 4.74
CA LEU A 144 -10.49 -5.29 5.20
C LEU A 144 -10.73 -5.44 6.70
N GLU A 145 -11.44 -6.48 7.12
CA GLU A 145 -11.72 -6.72 8.54
C GLU A 145 -10.60 -7.52 9.20
N THR A 146 -10.11 -7.06 10.35
CA THR A 146 -9.05 -7.74 11.11
C THR A 146 -9.60 -8.66 12.20
N LEU A 147 -8.78 -9.58 12.70
CA LEU A 147 -9.09 -10.34 13.93
C LEU A 147 -9.09 -9.46 15.19
N GLY A 148 -8.55 -8.24 15.11
CA GLY A 148 -8.67 -7.21 16.13
C GLY A 148 -9.98 -6.42 16.07
N GLY A 149 -10.87 -6.71 15.10
CA GLY A 149 -12.17 -6.04 14.94
C GLY A 149 -12.09 -4.66 14.28
N LYS A 150 -10.93 -4.28 13.73
CA LYS A 150 -10.78 -3.03 12.96
C LYS A 150 -11.08 -3.27 11.49
N LYS A 151 -11.50 -2.21 10.79
CA LYS A 151 -11.62 -2.17 9.33
C LYS A 151 -10.48 -1.31 8.78
N LEU A 152 -9.62 -1.92 7.97
CA LEU A 152 -8.47 -1.26 7.33
C LEU A 152 -8.83 -0.89 5.90
N ARG A 153 -8.49 0.31 5.45
CA ARG A 153 -8.76 0.81 4.10
C ARG A 153 -7.65 0.42 3.14
N VAL A 154 -8.02 0.08 1.91
CA VAL A 154 -7.10 -0.18 0.80
C VAL A 154 -6.97 1.06 -0.07
N PHE A 155 -5.74 1.48 -0.30
CA PHE A 155 -5.38 2.54 -1.23
C PHE A 155 -4.59 1.94 -2.39
N VAL A 156 -5.19 1.92 -3.57
CA VAL A 156 -4.53 1.53 -4.82
C VAL A 156 -4.05 2.80 -5.51
N TYR A 157 -2.75 2.92 -5.72
CA TYR A 157 -2.09 3.97 -6.50
C TYR A 157 -1.59 3.41 -7.83
N ARG A 158 -0.88 4.23 -8.62
CA ARG A 158 -0.38 3.84 -9.95
C ARG A 158 0.56 2.63 -9.89
N ASN A 159 1.49 2.65 -8.95
CA ASN A 159 2.58 1.67 -8.84
C ASN A 159 2.70 1.06 -7.42
N SER A 160 1.82 1.48 -6.51
CA SER A 160 1.84 1.06 -5.10
C SER A 160 0.46 0.59 -4.67
N LEU A 161 0.43 -0.38 -3.78
CA LEU A 161 -0.78 -0.90 -3.14
C LEU A 161 -0.59 -0.89 -1.62
N CYS A 162 -1.41 -0.10 -0.94
CA CYS A 162 -1.28 0.14 0.50
C CYS A 162 -2.55 -0.23 1.25
N ILE A 163 -2.37 -0.71 2.48
CA ILE A 163 -3.41 -0.97 3.47
C ILE A 163 -3.11 -0.04 4.65
N GLU A 164 -3.96 0.95 4.86
CA GLU A 164 -3.66 2.12 5.70
C GLU A 164 -2.30 2.76 5.31
N ASN A 165 -1.38 2.95 6.26
CA ASN A 165 -0.05 3.51 6.02
C ASN A 165 0.94 2.52 5.38
N SER A 166 0.65 1.22 5.41
CA SER A 166 1.61 0.16 5.08
C SER A 166 1.39 -0.39 3.68
N CYS A 167 2.46 -0.50 2.89
CA CYS A 167 2.38 -0.87 1.48
C CYS A 167 3.00 -2.23 1.21
N ILE A 168 2.47 -2.95 0.21
CA ILE A 168 2.96 -4.27 -0.18
C ILE A 168 4.34 -4.12 -0.83
N ALA A 169 5.33 -4.80 -0.27
CA ALA A 169 6.74 -4.67 -0.63
C ALA A 169 7.28 -5.85 -1.46
N ALA A 170 6.57 -6.97 -1.50
CA ALA A 170 6.94 -8.14 -2.30
C ALA A 170 5.70 -8.90 -2.78
N HIS A 171 5.88 -9.82 -3.73
CA HIS A 171 4.81 -10.69 -4.20
C HIS A 171 4.21 -11.53 -3.07
N ASP A 172 2.90 -11.73 -3.13
CA ASP A 172 2.15 -12.57 -2.19
C ASP A 172 2.73 -13.99 -2.14
N LYS A 173 2.90 -14.52 -0.92
CA LYS A 173 3.10 -15.98 -0.74
C LYS A 173 1.78 -16.62 -0.36
N ARG A 174 1.18 -17.36 -1.29
CA ARG A 174 -0.14 -18.00 -1.09
C ARG A 174 0.01 -19.42 -0.56
N GLY A 175 -0.46 -19.61 0.67
CA GLY A 175 -0.43 -20.88 1.39
C GLY A 175 -1.66 -21.74 1.14
N ARG A 176 -1.73 -22.87 1.85
CA ARG A 176 -2.87 -23.78 1.80
C ARG A 176 -4.16 -23.15 2.33
N TYR A 177 -4.05 -22.38 3.41
CA TYR A 177 -5.18 -21.77 4.11
C TYR A 177 -5.09 -20.24 4.19
N GLY A 178 -3.87 -19.68 4.25
CA GLY A 178 -3.67 -18.24 4.35
C GLY A 178 -2.74 -17.67 3.28
N THR A 179 -2.72 -16.35 3.15
CA THR A 179 -1.78 -15.63 2.27
C THR A 179 -0.91 -14.71 3.11
N LEU A 180 0.39 -14.67 2.81
CA LEU A 180 1.32 -13.71 3.40
C LEU A 180 1.45 -12.50 2.48
N PHE A 181 1.09 -11.32 2.99
CA PHE A 181 1.45 -10.04 2.40
C PHE A 181 2.68 -9.49 3.10
N THR A 182 3.76 -9.36 2.34
CA THR A 182 5.01 -8.75 2.81
C THR A 182 4.87 -7.23 2.76
N MET A 183 5.08 -6.56 3.88
CA MET A 183 4.79 -5.14 4.04
C MET A 183 6.07 -4.30 4.22
N ASP A 184 6.06 -3.06 3.75
CA ASP A 184 7.21 -2.14 3.82
C ASP A 184 7.40 -1.49 5.21
N ARG A 185 6.37 -1.54 6.07
CA ARG A 185 6.38 -0.98 7.43
C ARG A 185 5.32 -1.62 8.33
N VAL A 186 5.42 -1.36 9.62
CA VAL A 186 4.38 -1.72 10.60
C VAL A 186 3.10 -0.92 10.31
N LEU A 187 1.96 -1.61 10.26
CA LEU A 187 0.67 -0.98 10.07
C LEU A 187 0.25 -0.22 11.34
N THR A 188 -0.22 1.01 11.17
CA THR A 188 -0.73 1.89 12.22
C THR A 188 -2.21 2.18 11.92
N PRO A 189 -3.17 1.47 12.54
CA PRO A 189 -4.58 1.70 12.28
C PRO A 189 -4.99 3.10 12.76
N PRO A 190 -5.96 3.76 12.10
CA PRO A 190 -6.40 5.09 12.50
C PRO A 190 -7.01 5.12 13.91
N MET A 191 -6.81 6.24 14.61
CA MET A 191 -7.35 6.49 15.94
C MET A 191 -8.07 7.85 15.98
N GLY A 192 -9.38 7.83 15.73
CA GLY A 192 -10.19 9.06 15.66
C GLY A 192 -10.08 9.79 14.32
N THR A 193 -10.81 10.89 14.21
CA THR A 193 -10.83 11.77 13.04
C THR A 193 -9.57 12.62 12.95
N VAL A 194 -9.38 13.35 11.85
CA VAL A 194 -8.31 14.34 11.71
C VAL A 194 -8.34 15.31 12.90
N MET A 195 -9.51 15.80 13.31
CA MET A 195 -9.59 16.72 14.45
C MET A 195 -9.23 16.06 15.78
N ASP A 196 -9.53 14.77 15.97
CA ASP A 196 -9.13 14.05 17.19
C ASP A 196 -7.60 13.88 17.25
N VAL A 197 -6.98 13.55 16.11
CA VAL A 197 -5.53 13.48 15.96
C VAL A 197 -4.88 14.82 16.28
N LEU A 198 -5.35 15.92 15.67
CA LEU A 198 -4.80 17.26 15.89
C LEU A 198 -4.97 17.75 17.33
N LYS A 199 -6.10 17.44 17.98
CA LYS A 199 -6.33 17.81 19.40
C LYS A 199 -5.52 16.96 20.38
N GLY A 200 -5.17 15.73 20.00
CA GLY A 200 -4.39 14.81 20.81
C GLY A 200 -2.90 15.17 20.91
N ASP A 201 -2.43 16.14 20.11
CA ASP A 201 -1.02 16.52 20.02
C ASP A 201 -0.83 18.02 20.27
N ASN A 202 0.03 18.35 21.23
CA ASN A 202 0.30 19.72 21.65
C ASN A 202 1.01 20.58 20.58
N ARG A 203 1.59 19.95 19.55
CA ARG A 203 2.26 20.64 18.44
C ARG A 203 1.27 21.35 17.51
N PHE A 204 -0.02 21.04 17.55
CA PHE A 204 -1.03 21.57 16.62
C PHE A 204 -2.04 22.51 17.27
N ARG A 205 -1.76 23.08 18.45
CA ARG A 205 -2.74 23.92 19.17
C ARG A 205 -3.16 25.16 18.38
N MET A 206 -2.21 25.85 17.76
CA MET A 206 -2.48 27.02 16.90
C MET A 206 -3.29 26.62 15.68
N LEU A 207 -2.97 25.47 15.06
CA LEU A 207 -3.72 24.94 13.93
C LEU A 207 -5.18 24.63 14.31
N VAL A 208 -5.41 23.98 15.46
CA VAL A 208 -6.78 23.68 15.93
C VAL A 208 -7.57 24.97 16.15
N ALA A 209 -6.98 26.00 16.76
CA ALA A 209 -7.63 27.30 16.94
C ALA A 209 -7.94 28.00 15.61
N ALA A 210 -7.03 27.91 14.64
CA ALA A 210 -7.21 28.44 13.30
C ALA A 210 -8.35 27.74 12.54
N ILE A 211 -8.40 26.40 12.59
CA ILE A 211 -9.47 25.58 12.00
C ILE A 211 -10.85 25.94 12.59
N GLN A 212 -10.90 26.19 13.91
CA GLN A 212 -12.12 26.62 14.59
C GLN A 212 -12.57 28.00 14.11
N SER A 213 -11.65 28.96 14.07
CA SER A 213 -11.92 30.33 13.60
C SER A 213 -12.36 30.39 12.14
N ALA A 214 -11.82 29.49 11.30
CA ALA A 214 -12.17 29.36 9.89
C ALA A 214 -13.46 28.56 9.62
N GLY A 215 -14.10 27.99 10.66
CA GLY A 215 -15.32 27.19 10.53
C GLY A 215 -15.13 25.83 9.85
N LEU A 216 -13.92 25.27 9.86
CA LEU A 216 -13.59 23.99 9.19
C LEU A 216 -13.69 22.77 10.13
N THR A 217 -13.93 22.98 11.42
CA THR A 217 -13.98 21.92 12.44
C THR A 217 -14.98 20.81 12.11
N GLU A 218 -16.19 21.17 11.65
CA GLU A 218 -17.22 20.18 11.35
C GLU A 218 -16.84 19.30 10.17
N MET A 219 -16.25 19.91 9.12
CA MET A 219 -15.78 19.20 7.94
C MET A 219 -14.72 18.15 8.29
N LEU A 220 -13.75 18.51 9.14
CA LEU A 220 -12.65 17.63 9.54
C LEU A 220 -13.01 16.62 10.63
N ASN A 221 -14.21 16.69 11.21
CA ASN A 221 -14.76 15.66 12.10
C ASN A 221 -15.69 14.68 11.36
N ARG A 222 -16.22 15.04 10.21
CA ARG A 222 -17.13 14.20 9.43
C ARG A 222 -16.36 13.21 8.55
N GLU A 223 -17.07 12.19 8.07
CA GLU A 223 -16.52 11.26 7.09
C GLU A 223 -16.01 12.00 5.85
N GLY A 224 -14.89 11.52 5.30
CA GLY A 224 -14.18 12.15 4.20
C GLY A 224 -12.88 11.41 3.89
N VAL A 225 -12.19 11.88 2.87
CA VAL A 225 -10.90 11.33 2.41
C VAL A 225 -9.91 12.48 2.26
N TYR A 226 -9.32 12.90 3.38
CA TYR A 226 -8.44 14.06 3.40
C TYR A 226 -6.97 13.67 3.53
N THR A 227 -6.10 14.39 2.83
CA THR A 227 -4.66 14.47 3.19
C THR A 227 -4.41 15.86 3.77
N VAL A 228 -4.11 15.94 5.07
CA VAL A 228 -3.93 17.21 5.77
C VAL A 228 -2.46 17.44 6.07
N PHE A 229 -1.88 18.43 5.43
CA PHE A 229 -0.55 18.93 5.78
C PHE A 229 -0.70 19.90 6.96
N ALA A 230 -0.42 19.45 8.17
CA ALA A 230 -0.66 20.17 9.41
C ALA A 230 0.60 20.96 9.84
N PRO A 231 0.59 22.31 9.74
CA PRO A 231 1.67 23.13 10.27
C PRO A 231 1.70 23.05 11.80
N THR A 232 2.88 22.87 12.39
CA THR A 232 3.05 22.92 13.84
C THR A 232 2.95 24.34 14.39
N ASP A 233 2.84 24.49 15.71
CA ASP A 233 2.89 25.79 16.39
C ASP A 233 4.15 26.57 16.01
N GLU A 234 5.30 25.89 15.85
CA GLU A 234 6.56 26.50 15.40
C GLU A 234 6.46 27.02 13.95
N ALA A 235 5.71 26.34 13.09
CA ALA A 235 5.47 26.80 11.71
C ALA A 235 4.71 28.13 11.67
N PHE A 236 3.70 28.30 12.53
CA PHE A 236 2.99 29.57 12.66
C PHE A 236 3.86 30.66 13.29
N GLN A 237 4.66 30.32 14.30
CA GLN A 237 5.56 31.26 14.97
C GLN A 237 6.72 31.72 14.08
N ALA A 238 7.12 30.91 13.10
CA ALA A 238 8.13 31.26 12.11
C ALA A 238 7.62 32.27 11.06
N MET A 239 6.31 32.51 10.95
CA MET A 239 5.76 33.51 10.04
C MET A 239 6.11 34.94 10.50
N PRO A 240 6.32 35.88 9.58
CA PRO A 240 6.45 37.29 9.93
C PRO A 240 5.23 37.76 10.76
N PRO A 241 5.43 38.46 11.89
CA PRO A 241 4.31 38.85 12.76
C PRO A 241 3.20 39.64 12.06
N GLU A 242 3.57 40.47 11.08
CA GLU A 242 2.61 41.23 10.27
C GLU A 242 1.72 40.32 9.41
N GLU A 243 2.31 39.31 8.77
CA GLU A 243 1.57 38.33 7.95
C GLU A 243 0.68 37.43 8.79
N LEU A 244 1.20 36.96 9.93
CA LEU A 244 0.42 36.15 10.87
C LEU A 244 -0.79 36.92 11.40
N ASN A 245 -0.60 38.17 11.83
CA ASN A 245 -1.69 39.01 12.31
C ASN A 245 -2.73 39.29 11.21
N LYS A 246 -2.27 39.53 9.98
CA LYS A 246 -3.17 39.71 8.83
C LYS A 246 -3.99 38.44 8.56
N LEU A 247 -3.34 37.28 8.57
CA LEU A 247 -3.97 35.99 8.33
C LEU A 247 -5.02 35.69 9.41
N LEU A 248 -4.67 35.86 10.69
CA LEU A 248 -5.58 35.63 11.80
C LEU A 248 -6.72 36.66 11.87
N GLY A 249 -6.48 37.89 11.40
CA GLY A 249 -7.48 38.95 11.32
C GLY A 249 -8.50 38.79 10.18
N ASN A 250 -8.25 37.90 9.22
CA ASN A 250 -9.11 37.70 8.04
C ASN A 250 -9.57 36.25 7.91
N ALA A 251 -10.73 35.94 8.49
CA ALA A 251 -11.29 34.58 8.51
C ALA A 251 -11.45 33.96 7.11
N LYS A 252 -11.72 34.76 6.07
CA LYS A 252 -11.87 34.26 4.70
C LYS A 252 -10.53 33.86 4.08
N GLU A 253 -9.50 34.68 4.29
CA GLU A 253 -8.12 34.38 3.86
C GLU A 253 -7.58 33.18 4.63
N LEU A 254 -7.79 33.13 5.95
CA LEU A 254 -7.44 31.98 6.79
C LEU A 254 -8.09 30.69 6.30
N ALA A 255 -9.40 30.69 6.03
CA ALA A 255 -10.10 29.52 5.51
C ALA A 255 -9.54 29.07 4.15
N SER A 256 -9.16 30.02 3.28
CA SER A 256 -8.53 29.71 1.99
C SER A 256 -7.16 29.05 2.16
N ILE A 257 -6.31 29.59 3.04
CA ILE A 257 -4.99 29.03 3.33
C ILE A 257 -5.11 27.64 3.96
N LEU A 258 -6.00 27.46 4.94
CA LEU A 258 -6.20 26.14 5.57
C LEU A 258 -6.75 25.11 4.57
N LYS A 259 -7.65 25.50 3.66
CA LYS A 259 -8.13 24.61 2.59
C LYS A 259 -7.02 24.22 1.61
N TYR A 260 -6.02 25.07 1.40
CA TYR A 260 -4.86 24.73 0.56
C TYR A 260 -4.00 23.62 1.19
N HIS A 261 -4.00 23.49 2.52
CA HIS A 261 -3.29 22.43 3.22
C HIS A 261 -4.03 21.08 3.21
N ILE A 262 -5.25 21.02 2.67
CA ILE A 262 -6.10 19.84 2.72
C ILE A 262 -6.31 19.34 1.29
N GLY A 263 -5.78 18.16 0.97
CA GLY A 263 -6.06 17.43 -0.26
C GLY A 263 -7.44 16.77 -0.25
N ASP A 264 -7.99 16.53 -1.43
CA ASP A 264 -9.32 15.94 -1.66
C ASP A 264 -9.34 14.40 -1.80
N GLU A 265 -8.19 13.74 -1.61
CA GLU A 265 -8.05 12.29 -1.52
C GLU A 265 -7.00 11.90 -0.46
N ILE A 266 -6.98 10.62 -0.05
CA ILE A 266 -5.96 10.08 0.85
C ILE A 266 -4.73 9.65 0.02
N LEU A 267 -3.64 10.39 0.21
CA LEU A 267 -2.32 10.08 -0.29
C LEU A 267 -1.40 9.73 0.88
N VAL A 268 -1.07 8.45 1.06
CA VAL A 268 -0.07 7.97 2.03
C VAL A 268 1.34 8.03 1.43
N SER A 269 2.39 8.02 2.25
CA SER A 269 3.76 8.26 1.79
C SER A 269 4.25 7.21 0.80
N GLY A 270 3.85 5.94 0.97
CA GLY A 270 4.16 4.87 0.01
C GLY A 270 3.40 4.96 -1.32
N GLY A 271 2.39 5.82 -1.41
CA GLY A 271 1.74 6.21 -2.67
C GLY A 271 2.44 7.37 -3.39
N VAL A 272 3.42 8.02 -2.75
CA VAL A 272 4.18 9.13 -3.32
C VAL A 272 5.46 8.62 -3.97
N GLU A 273 5.57 8.78 -5.28
CA GLU A 273 6.80 8.51 -6.03
C GLU A 273 7.61 9.80 -6.25
N ALA A 274 7.98 10.09 -7.51
CA ALA A 274 8.74 11.27 -7.88
C ALA A 274 7.96 12.56 -7.68
N LEU A 275 6.71 12.61 -8.15
CA LEU A 275 5.82 13.77 -7.99
C LEU A 275 4.36 13.38 -8.19
N VAL A 276 3.51 13.77 -7.25
CA VAL A 276 2.05 13.70 -7.29
C VAL A 276 1.53 15.13 -7.17
N ARG A 277 0.61 15.51 -8.06
CA ARG A 277 -0.10 16.79 -7.98
C ARG A 277 -1.47 16.57 -7.35
N LEU A 278 -1.54 16.73 -6.05
CA LEU A 278 -2.74 16.52 -5.24
C LEU A 278 -3.60 17.78 -5.28
N LYS A 279 -4.87 17.67 -5.64
CA LYS A 279 -5.78 18.83 -5.64
C LYS A 279 -6.16 19.19 -4.21
N SER A 280 -5.98 20.46 -3.84
CA SER A 280 -6.41 20.94 -2.53
C SER A 280 -7.89 21.34 -2.53
N LEU A 281 -8.48 21.47 -1.35
CA LEU A 281 -9.83 22.00 -1.18
C LEU A 281 -9.94 23.49 -1.51
N GLN A 282 -8.82 24.20 -1.60
CA GLN A 282 -8.80 25.59 -2.08
C GLN A 282 -8.89 25.65 -3.61
N GLY A 283 -8.44 24.59 -4.30
CA GLY A 283 -8.53 24.41 -5.76
C GLY A 283 -7.18 24.21 -6.43
N ASP A 284 -6.15 24.91 -5.95
CA ASP A 284 -4.77 24.78 -6.46
C ASP A 284 -4.17 23.43 -6.07
N LYS A 285 -3.20 22.97 -6.87
CA LYS A 285 -2.55 21.67 -6.69
C LYS A 285 -1.32 21.79 -5.79
N LEU A 286 -1.21 20.87 -4.83
CA LEU A 286 -0.02 20.64 -4.01
C LEU A 286 0.95 19.73 -4.75
N GLU A 287 2.23 20.11 -4.78
CA GLU A 287 3.30 19.29 -5.37
C GLU A 287 3.90 18.39 -4.29
N VAL A 288 3.43 17.14 -4.20
CA VAL A 288 3.88 16.16 -3.21
C VAL A 288 4.92 15.24 -3.86
N SER A 289 6.08 15.08 -3.24
CA SER A 289 7.19 14.28 -3.78
C SER A 289 7.85 13.47 -2.67
N SER A 290 8.48 12.36 -3.02
CA SER A 290 9.27 11.55 -2.10
C SER A 290 10.69 11.38 -2.64
N LYS A 291 11.69 11.75 -1.85
CA LYS A 291 13.11 11.57 -2.18
C LYS A 291 13.84 11.00 -0.98
N ASN A 292 14.56 9.89 -1.17
CA ASN A 292 15.27 9.18 -0.10
C ASN A 292 14.37 8.88 1.12
N ASN A 293 13.12 8.46 0.86
CA ASN A 293 12.07 8.22 1.87
C ASN A 293 11.65 9.45 2.70
N VAL A 294 12.00 10.66 2.26
CA VAL A 294 11.51 11.91 2.84
C VAL A 294 10.43 12.48 1.92
N VAL A 295 9.20 12.56 2.43
CA VAL A 295 8.09 13.22 1.75
C VAL A 295 8.29 14.73 1.84
N SER A 296 7.99 15.44 0.76
CA SER A 296 7.97 16.90 0.72
C SER A 296 6.74 17.39 -0.01
N VAL A 297 6.16 18.49 0.46
CA VAL A 297 5.02 19.18 -0.16
C VAL A 297 5.44 20.60 -0.55
N ASN A 298 5.30 20.97 -1.82
CA ASN A 298 5.78 22.25 -2.35
C ASN A 298 7.26 22.52 -2.02
N LYS A 299 8.09 21.46 -2.02
CA LYS A 299 9.50 21.44 -1.61
C LYS A 299 9.77 21.62 -0.10
N GLU A 300 8.74 21.77 0.71
CA GLU A 300 8.86 21.75 2.17
C GLU A 300 8.89 20.32 2.69
N PRO A 301 9.91 19.92 3.48
CA PRO A 301 9.99 18.57 4.01
C PRO A 301 8.90 18.34 5.07
N VAL A 302 8.37 17.12 5.07
CA VAL A 302 7.47 16.63 6.12
C VAL A 302 8.31 16.20 7.31
N ALA A 303 7.94 16.66 8.51
CA ALA A 303 8.56 16.26 9.77
C ALA A 303 8.07 14.88 10.25
N GLU A 304 6.77 14.62 10.11
CA GLU A 304 6.15 13.33 10.46
C GLU A 304 5.07 12.97 9.44
N ALA A 305 5.16 11.78 8.86
CA ALA A 305 4.28 11.30 7.80
C ALA A 305 3.31 10.22 8.29
N ASP A 306 2.22 10.03 7.55
CA ASP A 306 1.28 8.92 7.70
C ASP A 306 0.64 8.79 9.10
N ILE A 307 0.31 9.92 9.72
CA ILE A 307 -0.48 9.93 10.96
C ILE A 307 -1.94 9.64 10.58
N MET A 308 -2.35 8.37 10.70
CA MET A 308 -3.62 7.89 10.17
C MET A 308 -4.83 8.37 10.98
N ALA A 309 -5.83 8.91 10.29
CA ALA A 309 -7.14 9.28 10.83
C ALA A 309 -8.28 8.53 10.12
N THR A 310 -9.44 8.39 10.77
CA THR A 310 -10.59 7.65 10.22
C THR A 310 -11.15 8.27 8.94
N ASN A 311 -10.99 9.58 8.77
CA ASN A 311 -11.41 10.36 7.61
C ASN A 311 -10.24 10.99 6.83
N GLY A 312 -9.00 10.55 7.08
CA GLY A 312 -7.85 11.08 6.35
C GLY A 312 -6.49 10.58 6.81
N VAL A 313 -5.46 11.31 6.41
CA VAL A 313 -4.07 11.14 6.84
C VAL A 313 -3.48 12.52 7.13
N VAL A 314 -2.68 12.63 8.19
CA VAL A 314 -2.04 13.88 8.60
C VAL A 314 -0.53 13.80 8.38
N TYR A 315 0.03 14.88 7.82
CA TYR A 315 1.45 15.10 7.62
C TYR A 315 1.87 16.33 8.42
N ALA A 316 2.71 16.17 9.44
CA ALA A 316 3.25 17.30 10.19
C ALA A 316 4.29 18.05 9.34
N ILE A 317 4.14 19.36 9.19
CA ILE A 317 5.08 20.22 8.46
C ILE A 317 5.53 21.40 9.32
N SER A 318 6.73 21.89 9.06
CA SER A 318 7.35 22.98 9.83
C SER A 318 7.20 24.35 9.16
N SER A 319 6.30 24.49 8.19
CA SER A 319 6.03 25.75 7.48
C SER A 319 4.57 25.83 7.06
N VAL A 320 4.02 27.05 6.98
CA VAL A 320 2.66 27.29 6.47
C VAL A 320 2.72 27.43 4.94
N LEU A 321 2.04 26.54 4.23
CA LEU A 321 2.00 26.52 2.77
C LEU A 321 1.19 27.70 2.22
N GLN A 322 1.74 28.34 1.19
CA GLN A 322 1.09 29.41 0.45
C GLN A 322 0.62 28.89 -0.91
N PRO A 323 -0.64 29.16 -1.32
CA PRO A 323 -1.07 28.92 -2.69
C PRO A 323 -0.17 29.67 -3.67
N PRO A 324 0.09 29.12 -4.87
CA PRO A 324 0.78 29.86 -5.90
C PRO A 324 0.01 31.17 -6.19
N ALA A 325 0.72 32.29 -6.32
CA ALA A 325 0.10 33.57 -6.64
C ALA A 325 -0.75 33.42 -7.92
N ASN A 326 -2.04 33.78 -7.83
CA ASN A 326 -3.04 33.71 -8.91
C ASN A 326 -2.39 33.95 -10.28
N ARG A 327 -2.10 32.88 -11.03
CA ARG A 327 -1.94 33.03 -12.47
C ARG A 327 -3.35 33.22 -13.02
N PRO A 328 -3.60 34.20 -13.89
CA PRO A 328 -4.86 34.30 -14.59
C PRO A 328 -5.20 32.93 -15.17
N GLN A 329 -6.37 32.41 -14.78
CA GLN A 329 -6.88 31.10 -15.13
C GLN A 329 -6.68 30.86 -16.64
N GLU A 330 -5.69 30.03 -17.01
CA GLU A 330 -5.52 29.61 -18.40
C GLU A 330 -6.72 28.74 -18.74
N ARG A 331 -7.67 29.38 -19.41
CA ARG A 331 -8.86 28.80 -20.01
C ARG A 331 -8.38 27.86 -21.14
N GLY A 332 -7.93 26.65 -20.79
CA GLY A 332 -7.31 25.72 -21.75
C GLY A 332 -7.47 24.23 -21.45
N ASP A 333 -7.68 23.81 -20.19
CA ASP A 333 -7.57 22.38 -19.83
C ASP A 333 -8.89 21.59 -19.73
N GLU A 334 -10.06 22.18 -20.00
CA GLU A 334 -11.37 21.49 -19.93
C GLU A 334 -11.50 20.31 -20.93
N LEU A 335 -10.75 20.33 -22.04
CA LEU A 335 -10.82 19.28 -23.06
C LEU A 335 -10.05 18.01 -22.67
N ALA A 336 -9.05 18.11 -21.78
CA ALA A 336 -8.24 16.96 -21.37
C ALA A 336 -8.93 16.14 -20.26
N ASP A 337 -9.62 16.80 -19.32
CA ASP A 337 -10.35 16.12 -18.24
C ASP A 337 -11.59 15.37 -18.77
N SER A 338 -12.24 15.90 -19.80
CA SER A 338 -13.36 15.25 -20.49
C SER A 338 -12.94 13.89 -21.08
N ALA A 339 -11.74 13.81 -21.69
CA ALA A 339 -11.21 12.57 -22.23
C ALA A 339 -10.84 11.56 -21.13
N LEU A 340 -10.37 12.03 -19.97
CA LEU A 340 -10.03 11.20 -18.82
C LEU A 340 -11.27 10.65 -18.10
N GLU A 341 -12.34 11.45 -18.00
CA GLU A 341 -13.65 11.00 -17.51
C GLU A 341 -14.29 9.97 -18.45
N ILE A 342 -14.22 10.19 -19.76
CA ILE A 342 -14.66 9.21 -20.76
C ILE A 342 -13.89 7.89 -20.60
N PHE A 343 -12.58 7.94 -20.31
CA PHE A 343 -11.77 6.74 -20.05
C PHE A 343 -12.14 6.04 -18.74
N LYS A 344 -12.39 6.79 -17.67
CA LYS A 344 -12.86 6.24 -16.37
C LYS A 344 -14.23 5.57 -16.53
N GLN A 345 -15.17 6.21 -17.24
CA GLN A 345 -16.46 5.63 -17.54
C GLN A 345 -16.35 4.40 -18.44
N ALA A 346 -15.52 4.42 -19.49
CA ALA A 346 -15.27 3.26 -20.35
C ALA A 346 -14.67 2.07 -19.58
N SER A 347 -13.82 2.33 -18.58
CA SER A 347 -13.26 1.29 -17.70
C SER A 347 -14.32 0.65 -16.78
N ALA A 348 -15.30 1.44 -16.33
CA ALA A 348 -16.44 0.96 -15.56
C ALA A 348 -17.44 0.15 -16.43
N PHE A 349 -17.66 0.57 -17.69
CA PHE A 349 -18.51 -0.14 -18.65
C PHE A 349 -17.90 -1.46 -19.15
N SER A 350 -16.57 -1.52 -19.31
CA SER A 350 -15.87 -2.75 -19.73
C SER A 350 -16.09 -3.92 -18.75
N ARG A 351 -16.20 -3.64 -17.44
CA ARG A 351 -16.48 -4.66 -16.42
C ARG A 351 -17.94 -5.12 -16.38
N ALA A 352 -18.89 -4.28 -16.81
CA ALA A 352 -20.31 -4.65 -16.86
C ALA A 352 -20.70 -5.41 -18.14
N ALA A 353 -19.95 -5.23 -19.24
CA ALA A 353 -20.27 -5.87 -20.52
C ALA A 353 -19.80 -7.35 -20.61
N HIS A 354 -18.78 -7.75 -19.84
CA HIS A 354 -18.27 -9.12 -19.87
C HIS A 354 -19.14 -10.17 -19.17
N THR A 355 -20.20 -9.76 -18.47
CA THR A 355 -21.11 -10.68 -17.76
C THR A 355 -22.52 -10.76 -18.36
N SER A 356 -22.82 -10.02 -19.44
CA SER A 356 -24.15 -9.97 -20.05
C SER A 356 -24.15 -10.47 -21.50
N VAL A 357 -24.68 -11.68 -21.71
CA VAL A 357 -24.85 -12.35 -23.03
C VAL A 357 -25.75 -11.57 -24.01
N LYS A 358 -26.51 -10.58 -23.54
CA LYS A 358 -27.44 -9.79 -24.37
C LYS A 358 -26.84 -8.53 -25.04
N LEU A 359 -25.65 -8.08 -24.65
CA LEU A 359 -25.09 -6.78 -25.10
C LEU A 359 -23.96 -6.89 -26.14
N ALA A 360 -23.45 -8.08 -26.40
CA ALA A 360 -22.36 -8.31 -27.36
C ALA A 360 -22.62 -7.79 -28.79
N PRO A 361 -23.83 -7.95 -29.39
CA PRO A 361 -24.07 -7.51 -30.77
C PRO A 361 -24.08 -5.98 -30.96
N VAL A 362 -24.41 -5.24 -29.90
CA VAL A 362 -24.49 -3.77 -29.93
C VAL A 362 -23.10 -3.14 -29.85
N TYR A 363 -22.21 -3.73 -29.04
CA TYR A 363 -20.84 -3.28 -28.88
C TYR A 363 -20.01 -3.47 -30.16
N GLN A 364 -20.26 -4.56 -30.89
CA GLN A 364 -19.55 -4.86 -32.14
C GLN A 364 -19.89 -3.86 -33.27
N ARG A 365 -21.15 -3.39 -33.33
CA ARG A 365 -21.57 -2.34 -34.28
C ARG A 365 -21.03 -0.94 -33.94
N LEU A 366 -20.77 -0.66 -32.67
CA LEU A 366 -20.15 0.59 -32.23
C LEU A 366 -18.66 0.65 -32.59
N LEU A 367 -17.95 -0.47 -32.46
CA LEU A 367 -16.53 -0.56 -32.83
C LEU A 367 -16.28 -0.44 -34.34
N GLU A 368 -17.22 -0.92 -35.18
CA GLU A 368 -17.12 -0.74 -36.63
C GLU A 368 -17.31 0.72 -37.07
N ARG A 369 -18.10 1.52 -36.34
CA ARG A 369 -18.31 2.94 -36.64
C ARG A 369 -17.16 3.85 -36.22
N MET A 370 -16.27 3.38 -35.34
CA MET A 370 -15.11 4.15 -34.87
C MET A 370 -13.86 3.98 -35.77
N LYS A 371 -13.93 3.18 -36.83
CA LYS A 371 -12.83 2.92 -37.76
C LYS A 371 -12.85 3.78 -39.04
N HIS A 372 -13.69 4.81 -39.09
CA HIS A 372 -13.76 5.76 -40.21
C HIS A 372 -13.58 7.19 -39.77
#